data_AF-A0A9D5B190-F1
#
_entry.id   AF-A0A9D5B190-F1
#
_cell.length_a   1.000
_cell.length_b   1.000
_cell.length_c   1.000
_cell.angle_alpha   90.00
_cell.angle_beta   90.00
_cell.angle_gamma   90.00
#
_symmetry.space_group_name_H-M   'P 1'
#
loop_
_entity.id
_entity.type
_entity.pdbx_description
1 polymer ?
#
loop_
_entity_poly.entity_id
_entity_poly.type
_entity_poly.pdbx_seq_one_letter_code
_entity_poly.pdbx_strand_id
1 'polypeptide(L)'
;MGSPKLPKKRVAFVLIDGLGDVSLPRLGYKTPLQAAKLPNLDGIASAGVNGLMDPVEVGLACGSDTAHLSLLGYDPRVYYRGRGAFESMGAGLAMSPGDIAFKVCAELSFVIIYMQFQNNLPLTLLFKSIIHANSLMKYLSKKTVFLQSNFATLDEKTGTVTSRKADRHFEEEGPILCAALDGMKLPSFPQYEVRVRYATEHRCGVVVKGPNLSGNISGTDPLKDNRLLLKAEALDESHEARNTADVVNELSKEITKILVSHPVNAQRAAEGKNIANVVLLRGCGIRIEVCFLCSEHNLHNYL
;
A
#
# COMPACT_ATOMS: atom_id res chain seq x y z
N MET A 1 38.31 -28.94 -17.82
CA MET A 1 38.04 -29.05 -16.38
C MET A 1 37.12 -27.90 -16.00
N GLY A 2 35.88 -28.18 -15.61
CA GLY A 2 34.95 -27.14 -15.15
C GLY A 2 35.41 -26.61 -13.81
N SER A 3 35.39 -25.28 -13.63
CA SER A 3 35.69 -24.65 -12.34
C SER A 3 34.74 -25.21 -11.26
N PRO A 4 35.25 -25.53 -10.05
CA PRO A 4 34.39 -25.98 -8.96
C PRO A 4 33.40 -24.87 -8.62
N LYS A 5 32.10 -25.16 -8.73
CA LYS A 5 31.03 -24.24 -8.31
C LYS A 5 31.20 -23.96 -6.82
N LEU A 6 31.52 -22.71 -6.48
CA LEU A 6 31.60 -22.25 -5.10
C LEU A 6 30.30 -22.58 -4.35
N PRO A 7 30.36 -23.06 -3.10
CA PRO A 7 29.17 -23.30 -2.30
C PRO A 7 28.40 -21.99 -2.12
N LYS A 8 27.12 -22.00 -2.51
CA LYS A 8 26.24 -20.82 -2.39
C LYS A 8 26.05 -20.47 -0.91
N LYS A 9 26.32 -19.21 -0.55
CA LYS A 9 26.12 -18.70 0.81
C LYS A 9 24.66 -18.30 1.02
N ARG A 10 24.14 -18.50 2.22
CA ARG A 10 22.80 -18.05 2.63
C ARG A 10 22.89 -16.61 3.11
N VAL A 11 21.87 -15.81 2.81
CA VAL A 11 21.76 -14.42 3.25
C VAL A 11 20.48 -14.28 4.07
N ALA A 12 20.61 -13.73 5.27
CA ALA A 12 19.47 -13.25 6.05
C ALA A 12 19.51 -11.72 6.00
N PHE A 13 18.46 -11.11 5.46
CA PHE A 13 18.32 -9.66 5.44
C PHE A 13 17.31 -9.24 6.52
N VAL A 14 17.77 -8.45 7.48
CA VAL A 14 16.96 -7.99 8.61
C VAL A 14 16.81 -6.48 8.52
N LEU A 15 15.58 -6.03 8.32
CA LEU A 15 15.24 -4.61 8.32
C LEU A 15 14.50 -4.26 9.61
N ILE A 16 15.01 -3.27 10.34
CA ILE A 16 14.37 -2.74 11.54
C ILE A 16 13.75 -1.39 11.18
N ASP A 17 12.42 -1.35 11.07
CA ASP A 17 11.69 -0.14 10.67
C ASP A 17 11.84 0.96 11.73
N GLY A 18 12.05 2.19 11.27
CA GLY A 18 12.19 3.37 12.15
C GLY A 18 13.37 3.31 13.14
N LEU A 19 14.44 2.57 12.84
CA LEU A 19 15.59 2.42 13.75
C LEU A 19 16.36 3.73 13.99
N GLY A 20 16.45 4.59 12.97
CA GLY A 20 17.15 5.86 13.04
C GLY A 20 16.35 6.90 13.84
N ASP A 21 17.02 7.62 14.74
CA ASP A 21 16.43 8.66 15.58
C ASP A 21 17.48 9.71 15.96
N VAL A 22 17.03 10.80 16.58
CA VAL A 22 17.86 11.90 17.05
C VAL A 22 18.32 11.70 18.50
N SER A 23 19.32 12.47 18.92
CA SER A 23 19.74 12.50 20.32
C SER A 23 18.68 13.19 21.18
N LEU A 24 18.31 12.56 22.29
CA LEU A 24 17.27 13.07 23.20
C LEU A 24 17.89 13.53 24.53
N PRO A 25 17.58 14.74 25.02
CA PRO A 25 18.09 15.22 26.32
C PRO A 25 17.76 14.28 27.48
N ARG A 26 16.55 13.70 27.49
CA ARG A 26 16.09 12.73 28.52
C ARG A 26 16.88 11.42 28.55
N LEU A 27 17.63 11.10 27.48
CA LEU A 27 18.50 9.93 27.40
C LEU A 27 19.98 10.30 27.63
N GLY A 28 20.25 11.50 28.18
CA GLY A 28 21.60 12.02 28.33
C GLY A 28 22.23 12.37 26.97
N TYR A 29 21.45 12.97 26.07
CA TYR A 29 21.85 13.32 24.70
C TYR A 29 22.30 12.12 23.84
N LYS A 30 21.71 10.95 24.09
CA LYS A 30 21.87 9.73 23.27
C LYS A 30 20.64 9.48 22.41
N THR A 31 20.79 8.74 21.31
CA THR A 31 19.65 8.17 20.58
C THR A 31 19.04 7.00 21.36
N PRO A 32 17.78 6.59 21.11
CA PRO A 32 17.20 5.39 21.70
C PRO A 32 18.04 4.13 21.44
N LEU A 33 18.61 3.99 20.23
CA LEU A 33 19.48 2.86 19.88
C LEU A 33 20.76 2.84 20.75
N GLN A 34 21.37 4.00 21.00
CA GLN A 34 22.55 4.12 21.86
C GLN A 34 22.24 3.92 23.35
N ALA A 35 21.03 4.22 23.79
CA ALA A 35 20.60 4.04 25.18
C ALA A 35 20.16 2.59 25.47
N ALA A 36 19.73 1.85 24.44
CA ALA A 36 19.29 0.47 24.56
C ALA A 36 20.45 -0.49 24.87
N LYS A 37 20.19 -1.52 25.69
CA LYS A 37 21.15 -2.59 25.94
C LYS A 37 20.92 -3.72 24.93
N LEU A 38 21.77 -3.79 23.90
CA LEU A 38 21.59 -4.69 22.76
C LEU A 38 22.81 -5.59 22.52
N PRO A 39 23.17 -6.48 23.47
CA PRO A 39 24.42 -7.26 23.40
C PRO A 39 24.54 -8.12 22.14
N ASN A 40 23.41 -8.57 21.57
CA ASN A 40 23.39 -9.35 20.33
C ASN A 40 23.69 -8.48 19.10
N LEU A 41 23.14 -7.27 19.04
CA LEU A 41 23.37 -6.35 17.93
C LEU A 41 24.80 -5.79 17.99
N ASP A 42 25.28 -5.48 19.20
CA ASP A 42 26.66 -5.08 19.45
C ASP A 42 27.64 -6.21 19.05
N GLY A 43 27.29 -7.46 19.37
CA GLY A 43 28.03 -8.65 18.94
C GLY A 43 28.13 -8.74 17.41
N ILE A 44 27.01 -8.59 16.70
CA ILE A 44 26.98 -8.60 15.22
C ILE A 44 27.81 -7.45 14.64
N ALA A 45 27.66 -6.24 15.17
CA ALA A 45 28.41 -5.07 14.72
C ALA A 45 29.92 -5.23 14.93
N SER A 46 30.33 -5.80 16.07
CA SER A 46 31.75 -6.02 16.39
C SER A 46 32.43 -7.09 15.53
N ALA A 47 31.69 -8.11 15.09
CA ALA A 47 32.20 -9.21 14.28
C ALA A 47 32.06 -8.96 12.76
N GLY A 48 31.30 -7.94 12.36
CA GLY A 48 30.93 -7.67 10.98
C GLY A 48 31.60 -6.43 10.37
N VAL A 49 31.04 -6.00 9.24
CA VAL A 49 31.37 -4.72 8.59
C VAL A 49 30.22 -3.76 8.82
N ASN A 50 30.54 -2.53 9.21
CA ASN A 50 29.56 -1.50 9.55
C ASN A 50 29.63 -0.35 8.54
N GLY A 51 28.50 0.35 8.39
CA GLY A 51 28.40 1.51 7.52
C GLY A 51 27.12 2.29 7.78
N LEU A 52 27.02 3.46 7.16
CA LEU A 52 25.79 4.23 7.09
C LEU A 52 25.13 3.98 5.74
N MET A 53 23.80 4.03 5.71
CA MET A 53 23.01 3.88 4.50
C MET A 53 21.98 5.00 4.43
N ASP A 54 22.10 5.85 3.42
CA ASP A 54 21.02 6.72 2.98
C ASP A 54 20.11 5.90 2.06
N PRO A 55 18.84 5.63 2.44
CA PRO A 55 18.01 4.72 1.65
C PRO A 55 17.75 5.19 0.23
N VAL A 56 17.73 6.50 -0.04
CA VAL A 56 17.50 7.03 -1.38
C VAL A 56 18.61 8.00 -1.77
N GLU A 57 18.79 9.06 -1.00
CA GLU A 57 19.89 10.01 -1.15
C GLU A 57 20.15 10.77 0.16
N VAL A 58 21.33 11.38 0.24
CA VAL A 58 21.75 12.17 1.41
C VAL A 58 20.74 13.29 1.68
N GLY A 59 20.18 13.29 2.89
CA GLY A 59 19.28 14.35 3.35
C GLY A 59 17.83 14.25 2.85
N LEU A 60 17.47 13.25 2.05
CA LEU A 60 16.08 13.04 1.62
C LEU A 60 15.34 12.13 2.60
N ALA A 61 14.31 12.68 3.25
CA ALA A 61 13.36 11.87 4.00
C ALA A 61 12.55 11.01 3.02
N CYS A 62 12.65 9.69 3.14
CA CYS A 62 11.93 8.73 2.32
C CYS A 62 10.82 8.03 3.12
N GLY A 63 9.74 7.66 2.43
CA GLY A 63 8.76 6.75 3.00
C GLY A 63 9.23 5.30 2.94
N SER A 64 8.61 4.43 3.74
CA SER A 64 8.97 3.00 3.74
C SER A 64 8.81 2.36 2.35
N ASP A 65 7.83 2.78 1.56
CA ASP A 65 7.66 2.40 0.16
C ASP A 65 8.92 2.59 -0.71
N THR A 66 9.42 3.82 -0.76
CA THR A 66 10.60 4.20 -1.55
C THR A 66 11.89 3.63 -0.97
N ALA A 67 11.98 3.52 0.36
CA ALA A 67 13.11 2.88 1.03
C ALA A 67 13.23 1.40 0.67
N HIS A 68 12.11 0.64 0.69
CA HIS A 68 12.14 -0.78 0.35
C HIS A 68 12.49 -1.02 -1.12
N LEU A 69 12.01 -0.19 -2.04
CA LEU A 69 12.41 -0.28 -3.45
C LEU A 69 13.93 -0.16 -3.61
N SER A 70 14.52 0.85 -2.96
CA SER A 70 15.96 1.09 -3.04
C SER A 70 16.78 -0.01 -2.37
N LEU A 71 16.36 -0.50 -1.19
CA LEU A 71 17.00 -1.62 -0.49
C LEU A 71 17.05 -2.89 -1.35
N LEU A 72 16.10 -3.04 -2.27
CA LEU A 72 15.98 -4.17 -3.18
C LEU A 72 16.64 -3.93 -4.54
N GLY A 73 17.35 -2.81 -4.70
CA GLY A 73 18.09 -2.49 -5.92
C GLY A 73 17.27 -1.77 -6.99
N TYR A 74 16.03 -1.35 -6.70
CA TYR A 74 15.22 -0.57 -7.62
C TYR A 74 15.34 0.92 -7.34
N ASP A 75 15.75 1.70 -8.34
CA ASP A 75 15.75 3.17 -8.21
C ASP A 75 14.30 3.69 -8.01
N PRO A 76 13.97 4.25 -6.83
CA PRO A 76 12.62 4.73 -6.58
C PRO A 76 12.24 5.90 -7.50
N ARG A 77 13.18 6.68 -8.05
CA ARG A 77 12.85 7.76 -9.00
C ARG A 77 12.36 7.23 -10.33
N VAL A 78 12.90 6.09 -10.75
CA VAL A 78 12.51 5.44 -11.99
C VAL A 78 11.22 4.65 -11.80
N TYR A 79 11.12 3.89 -10.71
CA TYR A 79 10.09 2.87 -10.58
C TYR A 79 8.92 3.27 -9.69
N TYR A 80 9.07 4.16 -8.72
CA TYR A 80 7.98 4.52 -7.82
C TYR A 80 6.84 5.22 -8.58
N ARG A 81 5.60 4.73 -8.41
CA ARG A 81 4.40 5.24 -9.06
C ARG A 81 3.23 5.43 -8.10
N GLY A 82 3.53 5.83 -6.86
CA GLY A 82 2.54 6.16 -5.84
C GLY A 82 2.20 5.01 -4.88
N ARG A 83 1.61 5.36 -3.73
CA ARG A 83 1.30 4.42 -2.63
C ARG A 83 0.11 3.52 -2.87
N GLY A 84 -0.86 3.95 -3.67
CA GLY A 84 -2.14 3.26 -3.84
C GLY A 84 -1.98 1.81 -4.27
N ALA A 85 -1.01 1.53 -5.15
CA ALA A 85 -0.69 0.18 -5.57
C ALA A 85 -0.22 -0.69 -4.40
N PHE A 86 0.73 -0.21 -3.59
CA PHE A 86 1.30 -0.93 -2.45
C PHE A 86 0.26 -1.28 -1.38
N GLU A 87 -0.62 -0.34 -1.06
CA GLU A 87 -1.63 -0.56 -0.02
C GLU A 87 -2.78 -1.45 -0.48
N SER A 88 -3.22 -1.29 -1.73
CA SER A 88 -4.26 -2.13 -2.33
C SER A 88 -3.86 -3.61 -2.32
N MET A 89 -2.58 -3.90 -2.59
CA MET A 89 -2.01 -5.24 -2.43
C MET A 89 -2.07 -5.75 -1.00
N GLY A 90 -1.71 -4.92 -0.03
CA GLY A 90 -1.75 -5.28 1.39
C GLY A 90 -3.17 -5.62 1.88
N ALA A 91 -4.19 -5.06 1.25
CA ALA A 91 -5.61 -5.36 1.50
C ALA A 91 -6.12 -6.64 0.78
N GLY A 92 -5.24 -7.39 0.10
CA GLY A 92 -5.60 -8.65 -0.56
C GLY A 92 -6.31 -8.48 -1.90
N LEU A 93 -6.22 -7.31 -2.55
CA LEU A 93 -6.67 -7.15 -3.93
C LEU A 93 -5.79 -7.99 -4.86
N ALA A 94 -6.43 -8.89 -5.60
CA ALA A 94 -5.74 -9.82 -6.48
C ALA A 94 -4.91 -9.07 -7.53
N MET A 95 -3.62 -9.39 -7.55
CA MET A 95 -2.63 -8.94 -8.50
C MET A 95 -2.13 -10.13 -9.31
N SER A 96 -1.87 -9.96 -10.60
CA SER A 96 -1.45 -11.09 -11.44
C SER A 96 0.05 -11.35 -11.27
N PRO A 97 0.53 -12.55 -11.61
CA PRO A 97 1.95 -12.87 -11.55
C PRO A 97 2.81 -11.93 -12.40
N GLY A 98 3.85 -11.39 -11.78
CA GLY A 98 4.65 -10.27 -12.29
C GLY A 98 4.54 -9.01 -11.43
N ASP A 99 3.67 -9.01 -10.43
CA ASP A 99 3.45 -7.88 -9.53
C ASP A 99 4.35 -7.98 -8.28
N ILE A 100 5.02 -6.88 -7.88
CA ILE A 100 5.81 -6.81 -6.63
C ILE A 100 5.05 -6.01 -5.57
N ALA A 101 4.86 -6.62 -4.40
CA ALA A 101 4.15 -6.08 -3.25
C ALA A 101 5.08 -5.72 -2.08
N PHE A 102 4.83 -4.56 -1.45
CA PHE A 102 5.28 -4.28 -0.08
C PHE A 102 4.13 -3.72 0.75
N LYS A 103 3.79 -4.42 1.83
CA LYS A 103 2.94 -3.95 2.92
C LYS A 103 3.81 -3.15 3.88
N VAL A 104 3.49 -1.88 4.11
CA VAL A 104 3.89 -1.15 5.32
C VAL A 104 2.65 -0.49 5.88
N CYS A 105 1.87 -1.28 6.63
CA CYS A 105 0.97 -0.70 7.62
C CYS A 105 1.80 -0.57 8.90
N ALA A 106 2.06 0.67 9.29
CA ALA A 106 2.69 1.01 10.55
C ALA A 106 1.75 0.61 11.70
N GLU A 107 1.85 -0.65 12.13
CA GLU A 107 1.48 -1.11 13.47
C GLU A 107 2.15 -2.49 13.66
N LEU A 108 3.29 -2.46 14.37
CA LEU A 108 4.07 -3.58 14.91
C LEU A 108 4.82 -4.53 13.94
N SER A 109 6.15 -4.29 13.89
CA SER A 109 7.23 -5.26 14.19
C SER A 109 7.64 -6.31 13.14
N PHE A 110 8.89 -6.14 12.64
CA PHE A 110 9.80 -7.07 11.95
C PHE A 110 9.35 -7.64 10.58
N VAL A 111 10.07 -7.26 9.53
CA VAL A 111 10.06 -7.97 8.23
C VAL A 111 11.35 -8.78 8.13
N ILE A 112 11.26 -10.10 8.31
CA ILE A 112 12.34 -11.04 8.00
C ILE A 112 12.04 -11.61 6.61
N ILE A 113 12.86 -11.27 5.61
CA ILE A 113 12.78 -11.90 4.29
C ILE A 113 13.58 -13.19 4.34
N TYR A 114 12.89 -14.33 4.36
CA TYR A 114 13.50 -15.66 4.28
C TYR A 114 13.50 -16.15 2.82
N MET A 115 14.66 -16.42 2.24
CA MET A 115 14.79 -17.05 0.92
C MET A 115 15.59 -18.36 1.06
N GLN A 116 14.97 -19.52 0.74
CA GLN A 116 15.55 -20.86 0.93
C GLN A 116 15.86 -21.57 -0.41
N PHE A 117 16.51 -22.74 -0.36
CA PHE A 117 16.45 -23.85 -1.33
C PHE A 117 16.42 -25.18 -0.54
N GLN A 118 15.59 -26.17 -0.90
CA GLN A 118 15.40 -27.49 -0.21
C GLN A 118 16.27 -28.61 -0.84
N ASN A 119 16.69 -29.71 -0.18
CA ASN A 119 16.07 -30.60 0.84
C ASN A 119 17.03 -30.84 2.06
N ASN A 120 16.68 -31.25 3.30
CA ASN A 120 15.60 -32.05 3.90
C ASN A 120 15.31 -31.54 5.36
N LEU A 121 14.06 -31.68 5.84
CA LEU A 121 13.46 -31.27 7.14
C LEU A 121 13.99 -31.98 8.41
N PRO A 122 13.58 -31.60 9.66
CA PRO A 122 12.66 -30.52 10.08
C PRO A 122 13.21 -29.56 11.16
N LEU A 123 12.74 -28.31 11.19
CA LEU A 123 12.61 -27.54 12.44
C LEU A 123 11.34 -26.71 12.40
N THR A 124 10.43 -26.98 13.32
CA THR A 124 9.11 -26.36 13.44
C THR A 124 9.26 -25.00 14.12
N LEU A 125 9.01 -23.91 13.39
CA LEU A 125 8.62 -22.62 13.98
C LEU A 125 7.41 -22.10 13.20
N LEU A 126 6.28 -22.01 13.90
CA LEU A 126 5.01 -21.51 13.39
C LEU A 126 5.15 -20.01 13.09
N PHE A 127 5.00 -19.62 11.83
CA PHE A 127 4.66 -18.25 11.43
C PHE A 127 3.39 -18.30 10.58
N LYS A 128 2.31 -17.69 11.08
CA LYS A 128 1.04 -17.56 10.37
C LYS A 128 1.11 -16.40 9.37
N SER A 129 0.44 -16.63 8.24
CA SER A 129 0.07 -15.72 7.14
C SER A 129 1.18 -15.26 6.18
N ILE A 130 1.50 -16.12 5.21
CA ILE A 130 1.80 -15.71 3.83
C ILE A 130 0.87 -16.51 2.92
N ILE A 131 0.04 -15.80 2.16
CA ILE A 131 -1.01 -16.36 1.31
C ILE A 131 -0.37 -17.08 0.11
N HIS A 132 -0.82 -18.32 -0.13
CA HIS A 132 -0.48 -19.15 -1.28
C HIS A 132 -0.79 -18.45 -2.61
N ALA A 133 0.21 -18.28 -3.47
CA ALA A 133 0.05 -17.80 -4.83
C ALA A 133 0.80 -18.70 -5.83
N ASN A 134 0.34 -19.93 -6.02
CA ASN A 134 1.00 -20.91 -6.90
C ASN A 134 0.18 -21.36 -8.13
N SER A 135 -0.80 -20.57 -8.57
CA SER A 135 -1.41 -20.80 -9.88
C SER A 135 -2.06 -19.52 -10.38
N LEU A 136 -1.42 -18.76 -11.27
CA LEU A 136 -2.10 -17.97 -12.33
C LEU A 136 -1.15 -17.14 -13.22
N MET A 137 -0.12 -17.74 -13.84
CA MET A 137 0.65 -17.05 -14.89
C MET A 137 -0.26 -16.64 -16.07
N LYS A 138 -0.40 -15.34 -16.34
CA LYS A 138 -0.42 -14.71 -17.69
C LYS A 138 -0.73 -13.20 -17.64
N TYR A 139 0.07 -12.43 -18.40
CA TYR A 139 -0.14 -11.09 -18.96
C TYR A 139 -0.90 -10.05 -18.14
N LEU A 140 -0.26 -8.91 -17.83
CA LEU A 140 -0.97 -7.68 -17.48
C LEU A 140 -0.26 -6.46 -18.08
N SER A 141 -1.06 -5.52 -18.56
CA SER A 141 -0.68 -4.28 -19.28
C SER A 141 -1.05 -3.03 -18.47
N LYS A 142 -0.53 -1.85 -18.88
CA LYS A 142 -0.72 -0.46 -18.37
C LYS A 142 -2.17 0.03 -18.09
N LYS A 143 -3.05 -0.77 -17.50
CA LYS A 143 -4.52 -0.59 -17.53
C LYS A 143 -5.17 -0.61 -16.15
N THR A 144 -4.45 -0.29 -15.09
CA THR A 144 -4.99 -0.38 -13.72
C THR A 144 -4.46 0.73 -12.83
N VAL A 145 -5.40 1.39 -12.15
CA VAL A 145 -5.14 2.42 -11.15
C VAL A 145 -5.67 1.94 -9.81
N PHE A 146 -4.88 2.21 -8.78
CA PHE A 146 -5.14 1.86 -7.39
C PHE A 146 -5.27 3.14 -6.56
N LEU A 147 -6.31 3.22 -5.75
CA LEU A 147 -6.61 4.36 -4.90
C LEU A 147 -6.66 3.87 -3.44
N GLN A 148 -5.75 4.41 -2.63
CA GLN A 148 -5.89 4.36 -1.18
C GLN A 148 -7.14 5.17 -0.84
N SER A 149 -8.04 4.61 -0.06
CA SER A 149 -9.32 5.27 0.15
C SER A 149 -9.81 5.16 1.58
N ASN A 150 -10.56 6.17 2.02
CA ASN A 150 -11.10 6.23 3.37
C ASN A 150 -12.60 6.44 3.32
N PHE A 151 -13.36 5.65 4.07
CA PHE A 151 -14.75 5.95 4.37
C PHE A 151 -14.83 7.21 5.25
N ALA A 152 -15.67 8.15 4.81
CA ALA A 152 -15.81 9.46 5.40
C ALA A 152 -17.28 9.90 5.42
N THR A 153 -17.53 11.00 6.13
CA THR A 153 -18.83 11.62 6.30
C THR A 153 -18.88 12.90 5.49
N LEU A 154 -19.83 12.97 4.57
CA LEU A 154 -20.15 14.11 3.71
C LEU A 154 -21.50 14.70 4.13
N ASP A 155 -21.55 16.00 4.35
CA ASP A 155 -22.80 16.73 4.39
C ASP A 155 -23.26 17.03 2.95
N GLU A 156 -24.31 16.36 2.51
CA GLU A 156 -24.86 16.48 1.15
C GLU A 156 -25.39 17.89 0.85
N LYS A 157 -25.82 18.65 1.86
CA LYS A 157 -26.37 20.00 1.64
C LYS A 157 -25.27 21.00 1.29
N THR A 158 -24.13 20.88 1.95
CA THR A 158 -23.01 21.81 1.81
C THR A 158 -21.89 21.29 0.93
N GLY A 159 -21.85 19.98 0.66
CA GLY A 159 -20.72 19.32 0.00
C GLY A 159 -19.48 19.23 0.89
N THR A 160 -19.62 19.42 2.21
CA THR A 160 -18.51 19.47 3.16
C THR A 160 -18.23 18.09 3.75
N VAL A 161 -16.97 17.67 3.70
CA VAL A 161 -16.50 16.48 4.43
C VAL A 161 -16.36 16.86 5.90
N THR A 162 -17.33 16.46 6.72
CA THR A 162 -17.36 16.78 8.16
C THR A 162 -16.38 15.92 8.96
N SER A 163 -16.20 14.66 8.55
CA SER A 163 -15.19 13.77 9.10
C SER A 163 -14.55 12.95 8.00
N ARG A 164 -13.22 13.00 7.90
CA ARG A 164 -12.45 12.18 6.94
C ARG A 164 -12.29 10.71 7.36
N LYS A 165 -12.74 10.36 8.56
CA LYS A 165 -12.69 9.02 9.12
C LYS A 165 -14.05 8.69 9.73
N ALA A 166 -14.79 7.80 9.10
CA ALA A 166 -16.13 7.43 9.58
C ALA A 166 -16.09 6.92 11.03
N ASP A 167 -15.23 5.93 11.30
CA ASP A 167 -15.01 5.38 12.64
C ASP A 167 -13.65 4.68 12.74
N ARG A 168 -13.19 4.46 13.98
CA ARG A 168 -12.09 3.52 14.25
C ARG A 168 -12.60 2.08 14.35
N HIS A 169 -13.80 1.88 14.91
CA HIS A 169 -14.43 0.56 14.99
C HIS A 169 -15.34 0.36 13.79
N PHE A 170 -14.74 -0.02 12.66
CA PHE A 170 -15.41 -0.13 11.37
C PHE A 170 -15.25 -1.52 10.74
N GLU A 171 -14.81 -2.50 11.53
CA GLU A 171 -14.42 -3.84 11.08
C GLU A 171 -15.62 -4.71 10.70
N GLU A 172 -16.78 -4.48 11.32
CA GLU A 172 -18.02 -5.21 11.01
C GLU A 172 -18.75 -4.59 9.80
N GLU A 173 -18.81 -3.26 9.74
CA GLU A 173 -19.58 -2.53 8.74
C GLU A 173 -18.80 -2.29 7.43
N GLY A 174 -17.48 -2.09 7.53
CA GLY A 174 -16.61 -1.81 6.40
C GLY A 174 -16.63 -2.88 5.31
N PRO A 175 -16.52 -4.17 5.63
CA PRO A 175 -16.66 -5.25 4.64
C PRO A 175 -18.02 -5.24 3.93
N ILE A 176 -19.10 -4.93 4.65
CA ILE A 176 -20.46 -4.88 4.09
C ILE A 176 -20.57 -3.75 3.07
N LEU A 177 -20.10 -2.55 3.42
CA LEU A 177 -20.10 -1.40 2.51
C LEU A 177 -19.17 -1.64 1.31
N CYS A 178 -17.99 -2.22 1.52
CA CYS A 178 -17.10 -2.59 0.42
C CYS A 178 -17.75 -3.61 -0.53
N ALA A 179 -18.50 -4.59 0.00
CA ALA A 179 -19.21 -5.58 -0.82
C ALA A 179 -20.32 -4.93 -1.67
N ALA A 180 -21.01 -3.91 -1.14
CA ALA A 180 -22.01 -3.15 -1.89
C ALA A 180 -21.40 -2.30 -3.03
N LEU A 181 -20.14 -1.88 -2.88
CA LEU A 181 -19.40 -1.11 -3.88
C LEU A 181 -18.65 -1.99 -4.89
N ASP A 182 -18.34 -3.25 -4.55
CA ASP A 182 -17.58 -4.14 -5.40
C ASP A 182 -18.34 -4.48 -6.69
N GLY A 183 -17.69 -4.31 -7.84
CA GLY A 183 -18.30 -4.62 -9.14
C GLY A 183 -19.32 -3.58 -9.63
N MET A 184 -19.44 -2.43 -8.97
CA MET A 184 -20.30 -1.35 -9.42
C MET A 184 -19.94 -0.86 -10.83
N LYS A 185 -20.91 -0.29 -11.53
CA LYS A 185 -20.78 0.16 -12.93
C LYS A 185 -20.71 1.67 -13.00
N LEU A 186 -19.89 2.15 -13.94
CA LEU A 186 -19.77 3.56 -14.27
C LEU A 186 -20.55 3.82 -15.56
N PRO A 187 -21.69 4.54 -15.52
CA PRO A 187 -22.56 4.72 -16.68
C PRO A 187 -21.88 5.34 -17.90
N SER A 188 -20.99 6.31 -17.71
CA SER A 188 -20.26 6.95 -18.81
C SER A 188 -19.03 6.14 -19.24
N PHE A 189 -18.62 5.16 -18.42
CA PHE A 189 -17.40 4.39 -18.57
C PHE A 189 -17.65 2.87 -18.44
N PRO A 190 -18.55 2.27 -19.26
CA PRO A 190 -18.98 0.88 -19.10
C PRO A 190 -17.87 -0.16 -19.30
N GLN A 191 -16.78 0.22 -19.98
CA GLN A 191 -15.61 -0.62 -20.22
C GLN A 191 -14.68 -0.77 -19.03
N TYR A 192 -14.89 0.01 -17.95
CA TYR A 192 -14.06 -0.05 -16.76
C TYR A 192 -14.65 -1.00 -15.73
N GLU A 193 -13.79 -1.79 -15.10
CA GLU A 193 -14.12 -2.66 -13.98
C GLU A 193 -13.67 -1.99 -12.68
N VAL A 194 -14.57 -1.89 -11.70
CA VAL A 194 -14.28 -1.36 -10.38
C VAL A 194 -14.30 -2.50 -9.36
N ARG A 195 -13.27 -2.56 -8.52
CA ARG A 195 -13.19 -3.49 -7.39
C ARG A 195 -12.87 -2.75 -6.11
N VAL A 196 -13.57 -3.09 -5.03
CA VAL A 196 -13.40 -2.44 -3.72
C VAL A 196 -13.14 -3.50 -2.67
N ARG A 197 -12.08 -3.35 -1.87
CA ARG A 197 -11.77 -4.26 -0.77
C ARG A 197 -11.57 -3.49 0.51
N TYR A 198 -12.10 -4.06 1.58
CA TYR A 198 -11.89 -3.56 2.92
C TYR A 198 -10.43 -3.75 3.34
N ALA A 199 -9.88 -2.78 4.07
CA ALA A 199 -8.57 -2.90 4.68
C ALA A 199 -8.72 -2.99 6.21
N THR A 200 -8.36 -1.94 6.94
CA THR A 200 -8.47 -1.87 8.41
C THR A 200 -9.10 -0.56 8.82
N GLU A 201 -9.88 -0.55 9.89
CA GLU A 201 -10.62 0.62 10.35
C GLU A 201 -11.46 1.23 9.21
N HIS A 202 -11.41 2.55 8.99
CA HIS A 202 -12.09 3.29 7.92
C HIS A 202 -11.46 3.12 6.52
N ARG A 203 -10.39 2.33 6.38
CA ARG A 203 -9.61 2.27 5.14
C ARG A 203 -10.16 1.21 4.19
N CYS A 204 -10.11 1.51 2.90
CA CYS A 204 -10.42 0.58 1.82
C CYS A 204 -9.50 0.81 0.62
N GLY A 205 -9.30 -0.24 -0.17
CA GLY A 205 -8.63 -0.17 -1.47
C GLY A 205 -9.67 -0.12 -2.58
N VAL A 206 -9.53 0.83 -3.50
CA VAL A 206 -10.36 0.90 -4.72
C VAL A 206 -9.46 0.70 -5.93
N VAL A 207 -9.85 -0.23 -6.79
CA VAL A 207 -9.13 -0.56 -8.02
C VAL A 207 -10.04 -0.28 -9.20
N VAL A 208 -9.50 0.46 -10.16
CA VAL A 208 -10.16 0.72 -11.44
C VAL A 208 -9.29 0.11 -12.53
N LYS A 209 -9.90 -0.77 -13.34
CA LYS A 209 -9.24 -1.43 -14.44
C LYS A 209 -9.90 -1.06 -15.76
N GLY A 210 -9.11 -0.59 -16.71
CA GLY A 210 -9.59 -0.18 -18.03
C GLY A 210 -8.49 0.49 -18.87
N PRO A 211 -8.78 0.83 -20.13
CA PRO A 211 -7.82 1.48 -21.02
C PRO A 211 -7.49 2.91 -20.56
N ASN A 212 -6.37 3.46 -21.04
CA ASN A 212 -6.02 4.90 -20.92
C ASN A 212 -6.03 5.46 -19.49
N LEU A 213 -5.50 4.68 -18.54
CA LEU A 213 -5.39 5.08 -17.14
C LEU A 213 -3.99 5.62 -16.80
N SER A 214 -3.94 6.64 -15.94
CA SER A 214 -2.71 7.26 -15.45
C SER A 214 -2.73 7.43 -13.93
N GLY A 215 -1.57 7.35 -13.30
CA GLY A 215 -1.40 7.61 -11.86
C GLY A 215 -1.30 9.09 -11.52
N ASN A 216 -1.11 9.95 -12.52
CA ASN A 216 -0.82 11.37 -12.35
C ASN A 216 -2.10 12.21 -12.22
N ILE A 217 -2.88 11.92 -11.19
CA ILE A 217 -4.10 12.68 -10.85
C ILE A 217 -4.09 13.08 -9.37
N SER A 218 -4.78 14.17 -9.04
CA SER A 218 -5.07 14.52 -7.66
C SER A 218 -6.15 13.60 -7.06
N GLY A 219 -6.27 13.61 -5.73
CA GLY A 219 -7.31 12.88 -5.00
C GLY A 219 -8.52 13.76 -4.66
N THR A 220 -9.60 13.13 -4.19
CA THR A 220 -10.82 13.82 -3.72
C THR A 220 -10.76 14.19 -2.23
N ASP A 221 -9.74 13.71 -1.50
CA ASP A 221 -9.51 13.98 -0.08
C ASP A 221 -9.06 15.44 0.16
N PRO A 222 -9.83 16.26 0.91
CA PRO A 222 -9.45 17.65 1.22
C PRO A 222 -8.31 17.80 2.25
N LEU A 223 -7.76 16.68 2.75
CA LEU A 223 -6.66 16.62 3.72
C LEU A 223 -6.95 17.19 5.11
N LYS A 224 -8.06 17.91 5.30
CA LYS A 224 -8.57 18.41 6.58
C LYS A 224 -10.08 18.27 6.65
N ASP A 225 -10.59 18.03 7.85
CA ASP A 225 -12.03 17.99 8.11
C ASP A 225 -12.65 19.38 7.93
N ASN A 226 -13.97 19.42 7.74
CA ASN A 226 -14.76 20.63 7.52
C ASN A 226 -14.31 21.41 6.27
N ARG A 227 -14.02 20.68 5.19
CA ARG A 227 -13.65 21.21 3.89
C ARG A 227 -14.48 20.59 2.79
N LEU A 228 -14.65 21.30 1.69
CA LEU A 228 -15.38 20.80 0.52
C LEU A 228 -14.69 19.57 -0.06
N LEU A 229 -15.48 18.57 -0.45
CA LEU A 229 -14.99 17.44 -1.23
C LEU A 229 -14.32 17.95 -2.50
N LEU A 230 -13.08 17.54 -2.74
CA LEU A 230 -12.34 17.95 -3.93
C LEU A 230 -12.74 17.09 -5.12
N LYS A 231 -12.59 17.65 -6.32
CA LYS A 231 -12.63 16.88 -7.56
C LYS A 231 -11.22 16.42 -7.90
N ALA A 232 -11.12 15.22 -8.44
CA ALA A 232 -9.87 14.76 -9.02
C ALA A 232 -9.58 15.58 -10.28
N GLU A 233 -8.33 16.00 -10.42
CA GLU A 233 -7.81 16.79 -11.53
C GLU A 233 -6.54 16.11 -12.07
N ALA A 234 -6.30 16.25 -13.37
CA ALA A 234 -5.07 15.79 -13.98
C ALA A 234 -3.88 16.63 -13.48
N LEU A 235 -2.78 15.97 -13.11
CA LEU A 235 -1.54 16.65 -12.71
C LEU A 235 -0.60 16.89 -13.89
N ASP A 236 -0.96 16.40 -15.08
CA ASP A 236 -0.25 16.63 -16.32
C ASP A 236 -1.22 16.81 -17.50
N GLU A 237 -0.67 17.17 -18.67
CA GLU A 237 -1.44 17.43 -19.89
C GLU A 237 -1.83 16.16 -20.67
N SER A 238 -1.55 14.97 -20.13
CA SER A 238 -1.84 13.71 -20.83
C SER A 238 -3.34 13.45 -20.94
N HIS A 239 -3.73 12.83 -22.06
CA HIS A 239 -5.11 12.40 -22.25
C HIS A 239 -5.52 11.36 -21.21
N GLU A 240 -4.58 10.48 -20.83
CA GLU A 240 -4.76 9.43 -19.83
C GLU A 240 -5.04 10.01 -18.44
N ALA A 241 -4.32 11.05 -18.01
CA ALA A 241 -4.56 11.70 -16.72
C ALA A 241 -5.93 12.38 -16.68
N ARG A 242 -6.31 13.11 -17.73
CA ARG A 242 -7.64 13.75 -17.84
C ARG A 242 -8.77 12.71 -17.81
N ASN A 243 -8.65 11.67 -18.63
CA ASN A 243 -9.60 10.56 -18.65
C ASN A 243 -9.69 9.86 -17.28
N THR A 244 -8.56 9.64 -16.59
CA THR A 244 -8.56 9.03 -15.26
C THR A 244 -9.25 9.92 -14.23
N ALA A 245 -9.01 11.24 -14.26
CA ALA A 245 -9.67 12.19 -13.38
C ALA A 245 -11.19 12.18 -13.56
N ASP A 246 -11.67 12.13 -14.81
CA ASP A 246 -13.10 12.03 -15.13
C ASP A 246 -13.72 10.72 -14.61
N VAL A 247 -13.03 9.59 -14.83
CA VAL A 247 -13.43 8.28 -14.32
C VAL A 247 -13.52 8.29 -12.79
N VAL A 248 -12.53 8.86 -12.10
CA VAL A 248 -12.49 8.96 -10.63
C VAL A 248 -13.59 9.89 -10.08
N ASN A 249 -13.90 10.97 -10.80
CA ASN A 249 -14.99 11.87 -10.42
C ASN A 249 -16.36 11.20 -10.59
N GLU A 250 -16.58 10.40 -11.63
CA GLU A 250 -17.81 9.59 -11.77
C GLU A 250 -17.88 8.49 -10.72
N LEU A 251 -16.77 7.78 -10.49
CA LEU A 251 -16.61 6.79 -9.43
C LEU A 251 -17.03 7.36 -8.07
N SER A 252 -16.53 8.54 -7.69
CA SER A 252 -16.89 9.19 -6.43
C SER A 252 -18.39 9.49 -6.31
N LYS A 253 -19.05 9.88 -7.41
CA LYS A 253 -20.49 10.15 -7.43
C LYS A 253 -21.30 8.87 -7.25
N GLU A 254 -20.97 7.81 -7.99
CA GLU A 254 -21.68 6.53 -7.89
C GLU A 254 -21.48 5.86 -6.53
N ILE A 255 -20.26 5.93 -5.96
CA ILE A 255 -20.02 5.47 -4.57
C ILE A 255 -20.95 6.21 -3.61
N THR A 256 -20.99 7.54 -3.67
CA THR A 256 -21.81 8.36 -2.78
C THR A 256 -23.28 7.96 -2.86
N LYS A 257 -23.79 7.78 -4.08
CA LYS A 257 -25.18 7.35 -4.34
C LYS A 257 -25.50 5.99 -3.72
N ILE A 258 -24.60 5.00 -3.87
CA ILE A 258 -24.78 3.67 -3.29
C ILE A 258 -24.74 3.75 -1.75
N LEU A 259 -23.79 4.50 -1.19
CA LEU A 259 -23.62 4.57 0.26
C LEU A 259 -24.73 5.34 0.96
N VAL A 260 -25.20 6.45 0.39
CA VAL A 260 -26.33 7.24 0.95
C VAL A 260 -27.59 6.38 1.07
N SER A 261 -27.84 5.50 0.10
CA SER A 261 -29.01 4.60 0.10
C SER A 261 -28.81 3.30 0.89
N HIS A 262 -27.62 3.07 1.46
CA HIS A 262 -27.29 1.79 2.09
C HIS A 262 -27.88 1.65 3.52
N PRO A 263 -28.52 0.52 3.87
CA PRO A 263 -29.16 0.31 5.17
C PRO A 263 -28.24 0.51 6.38
N VAL A 264 -26.97 0.13 6.26
CA VAL A 264 -25.95 0.33 7.32
C VAL A 264 -25.83 1.80 7.71
N ASN A 265 -25.90 2.74 6.75
CA ASN A 265 -25.81 4.16 7.07
C ASN A 265 -27.08 4.68 7.76
N ALA A 266 -28.26 4.12 7.44
CA ALA A 266 -29.48 4.41 8.17
C ALA A 266 -29.39 3.93 9.64
N GLN A 267 -28.80 2.75 9.86
CA GLN A 267 -28.55 2.23 11.21
C GLN A 267 -27.53 3.10 11.97
N ARG A 268 -26.39 3.46 11.34
CA ARG A 268 -25.39 4.35 11.95
C ARG A 268 -26.01 5.68 12.38
N ALA A 269 -26.85 6.27 11.54
CA ALA A 269 -27.55 7.52 11.86
C ALA A 269 -28.50 7.35 13.06
N ALA A 270 -29.24 6.24 13.14
CA ALA A 270 -30.14 5.94 14.27
C ALA A 270 -29.36 5.75 15.60
N GLU A 271 -28.14 5.24 15.53
CA GLU A 271 -27.24 5.06 16.67
C GLU A 271 -26.45 6.35 17.02
N GLY A 272 -26.64 7.45 16.28
CA GLY A 272 -25.89 8.70 16.47
C GLY A 272 -24.42 8.63 16.04
N LYS A 273 -24.04 7.60 15.27
CA LYS A 273 -22.71 7.46 14.68
C LYS A 273 -22.58 8.28 13.40
N ASN A 274 -21.35 8.64 13.06
CA ASN A 274 -21.03 9.29 11.79
C ASN A 274 -21.35 8.38 10.60
N ILE A 275 -22.21 8.81 9.68
CA ILE A 275 -22.51 8.03 8.46
C ILE A 275 -21.28 7.94 7.55
N ALA A 276 -21.09 6.79 6.90
CA ALA A 276 -20.04 6.55 5.92
C ALA A 276 -20.65 6.67 4.51
N ASN A 277 -21.02 7.88 4.12
CA ASN A 277 -21.75 8.16 2.87
C ASN A 277 -20.84 8.60 1.71
N VAL A 278 -19.54 8.73 1.92
CA VAL A 278 -18.56 9.00 0.86
C VAL A 278 -17.29 8.19 1.07
N VAL A 279 -16.56 7.92 -0.01
CA VAL A 279 -15.20 7.40 0.03
C VAL A 279 -14.26 8.47 -0.52
N LEU A 280 -13.30 8.90 0.29
CA LEU A 280 -12.24 9.82 -0.13
C LEU A 280 -11.17 9.03 -0.87
N LEU A 281 -11.01 9.33 -2.15
CA LEU A 281 -10.10 8.64 -3.07
C LEU A 281 -8.76 9.38 -3.07
N ARG A 282 -7.67 8.74 -2.67
CA ARG A 282 -6.35 9.35 -2.53
C ARG A 282 -5.23 8.41 -2.96
N GLY A 283 -4.02 8.96 -3.01
CA GLY A 283 -2.82 8.18 -3.25
C GLY A 283 -2.88 7.40 -4.56
N CYS A 284 -3.39 8.02 -5.63
CA CYS A 284 -3.45 7.39 -6.94
C CYS A 284 -2.10 6.79 -7.30
N GLY A 285 -2.10 5.50 -7.60
CA GLY A 285 -0.92 4.81 -8.05
C GLY A 285 -1.22 3.88 -9.20
N ILE A 286 -0.28 3.81 -10.14
CA ILE A 286 -0.29 2.77 -11.17
C ILE A 286 0.63 1.64 -10.75
N ARG A 287 0.36 0.47 -11.29
CA ARG A 287 1.26 -0.65 -11.13
C ARG A 287 2.64 -0.31 -11.69
N ILE A 288 3.67 -0.66 -10.92
CA ILE A 288 5.07 -0.54 -11.30
C ILE A 288 5.46 -1.77 -12.13
N GLU A 289 6.10 -1.55 -13.27
CA GLU A 289 6.73 -2.63 -14.06
C GLU A 289 8.22 -2.67 -13.70
N VAL A 290 8.62 -3.74 -13.00
CA VAL A 290 10.00 -4.00 -12.58
C VAL A 290 10.38 -5.43 -12.91
N CYS A 291 11.62 -5.65 -13.34
CA CYS A 291 12.16 -7.00 -13.45
C CYS A 291 12.16 -7.68 -12.09
N PHE A 292 11.83 -8.96 -12.05
CA PHE A 292 11.68 -9.71 -10.81
C PHE A 292 13.02 -9.75 -10.06
N LEU A 293 13.01 -9.54 -8.74
CA LEU A 293 14.23 -9.56 -7.90
C LEU A 293 15.04 -10.85 -8.08
N CYS A 294 14.33 -11.98 -8.24
CA CYS A 294 14.92 -13.28 -8.54
C CYS A 294 15.60 -13.34 -9.91
N SER A 295 15.06 -12.65 -10.91
CA SER A 295 15.64 -12.57 -12.24
C SER A 295 16.85 -11.63 -12.28
N GLU A 296 16.76 -10.46 -11.64
CA GLU A 296 17.83 -9.45 -11.58
C GLU A 296 19.05 -9.94 -10.78
N HIS A 297 18.81 -10.63 -9.65
CA HIS A 297 19.88 -11.07 -8.75
C HIS A 297 20.10 -12.59 -8.74
N ASN A 298 19.46 -13.33 -9.65
CA ASN A 298 19.53 -14.79 -9.74
C ASN A 298 19.19 -15.51 -8.40
N LEU A 299 18.22 -14.95 -7.67
CA LEU A 299 17.67 -15.48 -6.41
C LEU A 299 16.49 -16.42 -6.73
N HIS A 300 16.05 -17.27 -5.80
CA HIS A 300 14.78 -18.00 -5.97
C HIS A 300 13.94 -17.89 -4.71
N ASN A 301 12.63 -17.76 -4.89
CA ASN A 301 11.64 -17.70 -3.83
C ASN A 301 11.24 -19.12 -3.39
N TYR A 302 11.19 -19.38 -2.08
CA TYR A 302 10.75 -20.66 -1.51
C TYR A 302 9.63 -20.38 -0.52
N LEU A 303 8.43 -20.18 -1.07
CA LEU A 303 7.14 -20.24 -0.38
C LEU A 303 6.12 -20.88 -1.32
#